data_AF-S8CYY3-F1
#
_entry.id   AF-S8CYY3-F1
#
_cell.length_a   1.000
_cell.length_b   1.000
_cell.length_c   1.000
_cell.angle_alpha   90.00
_cell.angle_beta   90.00
_cell.angle_gamma   90.00
#
_symmetry.space_group_name_H-M   'P 1'
#
loop_
_entity.id
_entity.type
_entity.pdbx_description
1 polymer ?
#
loop_
_entity_poly.entity_id
_entity_poly.type
_entity_poly.pdbx_seq_one_letter_code
_entity_poly.pdbx_strand_id
1 'polypeptide(L)'
;DLQVVSAAEKGIVATPSSSTSSALVEYTAPPANPEDEDLEIKLRRIIDCIPVRVSNTSGSSAGSGSGDFHQYRQMRRKEQDRLARMDLDYQKRKQVTEFNKRREERLKAAEERTAKKRLKRQKKKQRKKEKKTPNPGDKNQHHDEEEEEDDEESEDDQ
;
A
#
# COMPACT_ATOMS: atom_id res chain seq x y z
N ASP A 1 6.30 -20.61 2.43
CA ASP A 1 5.03 -20.72 3.14
C ASP A 1 4.86 -19.46 3.98
N LEU A 2 4.19 -18.44 3.43
CA LEU A 2 4.09 -17.12 4.08
C LEU A 2 2.78 -17.05 4.85
N GLN A 3 2.87 -17.15 6.18
CA GLN A 3 1.74 -17.00 7.09
C GLN A 3 1.24 -15.55 7.08
N VAL A 4 -0.04 -15.36 6.72
CA VAL A 4 -0.76 -14.10 6.88
C VAL A 4 -1.13 -13.95 8.35
N VAL A 5 -0.52 -12.99 9.04
CA VAL A 5 -0.89 -12.56 10.39
C VAL A 5 -2.16 -11.70 10.32
N SER A 6 -3.23 -12.18 10.96
CA SER A 6 -4.52 -11.51 11.10
C SER A 6 -4.40 -10.26 11.99
N ALA A 7 -4.79 -9.10 11.47
CA ALA A 7 -4.83 -7.85 12.22
C ALA A 7 -6.02 -7.83 13.19
N ALA A 8 -5.75 -7.39 14.43
CA ALA A 8 -6.68 -7.36 15.55
C ALA A 8 -7.91 -6.46 15.33
N GLU A 9 -9.06 -6.94 15.81
CA GLU A 9 -10.35 -6.24 15.84
C GLU A 9 -10.26 -4.95 16.65
N LYS A 10 -10.64 -3.81 16.04
CA LYS A 10 -10.78 -2.54 16.74
C LYS A 10 -12.20 -2.46 17.34
N GLY A 11 -12.26 -2.42 18.66
CA GLY A 11 -13.49 -2.26 19.44
C GLY A 11 -14.32 -1.04 19.02
N ILE A 12 -15.63 -1.26 18.96
CA ILE A 12 -16.65 -0.28 18.62
C ILE A 12 -16.76 0.73 19.77
N VAL A 13 -16.40 1.99 19.54
CA VAL A 13 -16.70 3.08 20.46
C VAL A 13 -18.12 3.57 20.15
N ALA A 14 -19.06 3.30 21.06
CA ALA A 14 -20.42 3.82 20.97
C ALA A 14 -20.44 5.32 21.35
N THR A 15 -20.98 6.16 20.47
CA THR A 15 -21.26 7.58 20.74
C THR A 15 -22.70 7.75 21.25
N PRO A 16 -22.98 8.73 22.14
CA PRO A 16 -24.30 8.89 22.73
C PRO A 16 -25.31 9.51 21.75
N SER A 17 -26.51 8.92 21.73
CA SER A 17 -27.70 9.35 20.99
C SER A 17 -28.16 10.75 21.43
N SER A 18 -28.30 11.65 20.47
CA SER A 18 -29.03 12.92 20.61
C SER A 18 -30.00 13.04 19.45
N SER A 19 -31.29 12.91 19.78
CA SER A 19 -32.41 13.03 18.86
C SER A 19 -32.70 14.51 18.58
N THR A 20 -32.29 15.00 17.41
CA THR A 20 -32.88 16.18 16.78
C THR A 20 -33.35 15.81 15.37
N SER A 21 -34.65 15.96 15.18
CA SER A 21 -35.44 15.41 14.09
C SER A 21 -35.34 16.23 12.80
N SER A 22 -34.25 16.02 12.05
CA SER A 22 -34.12 16.28 10.60
C SER A 22 -32.84 15.63 10.07
N ALA A 23 -32.74 14.30 10.18
CA ALA A 23 -31.54 13.57 9.77
C ALA A 23 -31.62 13.23 8.27
N LEU A 24 -30.74 13.82 7.47
CA LEU A 24 -30.29 13.22 6.22
C LEU A 24 -29.95 11.76 6.54
N VAL A 25 -30.71 10.81 5.98
CA VAL A 25 -30.38 9.39 6.08
C VAL A 25 -29.10 9.21 5.28
N GLU A 26 -27.96 9.22 5.98
CA GLU A 26 -26.67 8.89 5.41
C GLU A 26 -26.76 7.48 4.86
N TYR A 27 -26.76 7.35 3.53
CA TYR A 27 -26.73 6.06 2.87
C TYR A 27 -25.38 5.40 3.16
N THR A 28 -25.35 4.53 4.16
CA THR A 28 -24.20 3.65 4.39
C THR A 28 -24.27 2.55 3.35
N ALA A 29 -23.37 2.57 2.37
CA ALA A 29 -23.26 1.49 1.41
C ALA A 29 -23.08 0.16 2.16
N PRO A 30 -23.85 -0.90 1.82
CA PRO A 30 -23.69 -2.20 2.47
C PRO A 30 -22.24 -2.69 2.32
N PRO A 31 -21.70 -3.37 3.34
CA PRO A 31 -20.34 -3.91 3.26
C PRO A 31 -20.26 -4.87 2.07
N ALA A 32 -19.15 -4.79 1.32
CA ALA A 32 -18.90 -5.73 0.23
C ALA A 32 -18.91 -7.15 0.80
N ASN A 33 -19.80 -8.02 0.29
CA ASN A 33 -19.82 -9.41 0.73
C ASN A 33 -18.56 -10.09 0.18
N PRO A 34 -17.79 -10.81 1.03
CA PRO A 34 -16.59 -11.50 0.58
C PRO A 34 -16.89 -12.55 -0.52
N GLU A 35 -18.11 -13.11 -0.53
CA GLU A 35 -18.56 -14.07 -1.54
C GLU A 35 -18.68 -13.44 -2.95
N ASP A 36 -19.00 -12.14 -3.05
CA ASP A 36 -19.13 -11.44 -4.34
C ASP A 36 -17.75 -11.21 -4.98
N GLU A 37 -16.72 -10.96 -4.16
CA GLU A 37 -15.34 -10.84 -4.62
C GLU A 37 -14.80 -12.18 -5.16
N ASP A 38 -15.12 -13.29 -4.49
CA ASP A 38 -14.74 -14.64 -4.92
C ASP A 38 -15.37 -15.05 -6.26
N LEU A 39 -16.63 -14.65 -6.49
CA LEU A 39 -17.32 -14.91 -7.75
C LEU A 39 -16.68 -14.14 -8.91
N GLU A 40 -16.36 -12.86 -8.72
CA GLU A 40 -15.68 -12.04 -9.74
C GLU A 40 -14.30 -12.62 -10.08
N ILE A 41 -13.54 -13.06 -9.08
CA ILE A 41 -12.23 -13.72 -9.28
C ILE A 41 -12.40 -15.01 -10.09
N LYS A 42 -13.40 -15.84 -9.74
CA LYS A 42 -13.67 -17.09 -10.44
C LYS A 42 -14.13 -16.87 -11.88
N LEU A 43 -14.98 -15.87 -12.12
CA LEU A 43 -15.44 -15.51 -13.46
C LEU A 43 -14.28 -15.03 -14.34
N ARG A 44 -13.38 -14.21 -13.80
CA ARG A 44 -12.14 -13.81 -14.50
C ARG A 44 -11.28 -15.02 -14.85
N ARG A 45 -11.07 -15.93 -13.90
CA ARG A 45 -10.33 -17.18 -14.11
C ARG A 45 -10.94 -18.03 -15.22
N ILE A 46 -12.27 -18.14 -15.25
CA ILE A 46 -13.00 -18.88 -16.29
C ILE A 46 -12.77 -18.24 -17.67
N ILE A 47 -12.96 -16.93 -17.79
CA ILE A 47 -12.85 -16.21 -19.06
C ILE A 47 -11.42 -16.28 -19.62
N ASP A 48 -10.40 -16.13 -18.76
CA ASP A 48 -9.02 -16.01 -19.21
C ASP A 48 -8.29 -17.35 -19.35
N CYS A 49 -8.64 -18.35 -18.55
CA CYS A 49 -7.85 -19.58 -18.44
C CYS A 49 -8.55 -20.84 -18.95
N ILE A 50 -9.87 -20.80 -19.19
CA ILE A 50 -10.59 -21.97 -19.71
C ILE A 50 -10.66 -21.89 -21.24
N PRO A 51 -10.15 -22.89 -21.96
CA PRO A 51 -10.27 -22.93 -23.41
C PRO A 51 -11.74 -22.95 -23.85
N VAL A 52 -12.14 -21.94 -24.62
CA VAL A 52 -13.49 -21.86 -25.19
C VAL A 52 -13.54 -22.72 -26.44
N ARG A 53 -14.30 -23.83 -26.39
CA ARG A 53 -14.60 -24.63 -27.58
C ARG A 53 -15.79 -24.00 -28.32
N VAL A 54 -15.58 -23.63 -29.58
CA VAL A 54 -16.65 -23.14 -30.46
C VAL A 54 -17.12 -24.31 -31.34
N SER A 55 -18.41 -24.63 -31.30
CA SER A 55 -18.99 -25.75 -32.07
C SER A 55 -19.54 -25.35 -33.44
N ASN A 56 -19.77 -24.05 -33.67
CA ASN A 56 -20.51 -23.54 -34.82
C ASN A 56 -19.61 -22.76 -35.79
N THR A 57 -18.40 -23.27 -36.04
CA THR A 57 -17.44 -22.65 -36.97
C THR A 57 -17.61 -23.21 -38.37
N SER A 58 -17.90 -22.34 -39.34
CA SER A 58 -17.85 -22.66 -40.77
C SER A 58 -16.42 -23.01 -41.20
N GLY A 59 -16.28 -23.79 -42.29
CA GLY A 59 -14.96 -24.19 -42.80
C GLY A 59 -14.11 -23.00 -43.24
N SER A 60 -12.77 -23.16 -43.24
CA SER A 60 -11.83 -22.06 -43.48
C SER A 60 -11.93 -21.40 -44.86
N SER A 61 -12.48 -22.10 -45.85
CA SER A 61 -12.72 -21.59 -47.21
C SER A 61 -14.18 -21.20 -47.45
N ALA A 62 -15.04 -21.29 -46.44
CA ALA A 62 -16.43 -20.86 -46.55
C ALA A 62 -16.48 -19.32 -46.69
N GLY A 63 -17.40 -18.84 -47.53
CA GLY A 63 -17.65 -17.40 -47.67
C GLY A 63 -18.31 -16.79 -46.43
N SER A 64 -18.42 -15.46 -46.42
CA SER A 64 -19.07 -14.71 -45.35
C SER A 64 -20.58 -14.99 -45.32
N GLY A 65 -21.07 -15.51 -44.20
CA GLY A 65 -22.49 -15.71 -43.92
C GLY A 65 -23.18 -14.46 -43.37
N SER A 66 -24.51 -14.44 -43.39
CA SER A 66 -25.31 -13.33 -42.86
C SER A 66 -25.13 -13.09 -41.35
N GLY A 67 -24.69 -14.10 -40.61
CA GLY A 67 -24.42 -14.02 -39.17
C GLY A 67 -23.01 -13.57 -38.80
N ASP A 68 -22.06 -13.57 -39.74
CA ASP A 68 -20.63 -13.38 -39.43
C ASP A 68 -20.34 -11.95 -38.97
N PHE A 69 -21.05 -10.97 -39.53
CA PHE A 69 -20.98 -9.58 -39.09
C PHE A 69 -21.33 -9.43 -37.60
N HIS A 70 -22.39 -10.08 -37.15
CA HIS A 70 -22.81 -10.00 -35.75
C HIS A 70 -21.83 -10.74 -34.84
N GLN A 71 -21.29 -11.89 -35.26
CA GLN A 71 -20.25 -12.60 -34.50
C GLN A 71 -19.00 -11.72 -34.32
N TYR A 72 -18.50 -11.11 -35.41
CA TYR A 72 -17.37 -10.18 -35.34
C TYR A 72 -17.66 -9.00 -34.41
N ARG A 73 -18.84 -8.39 -34.49
CA ARG A 73 -19.21 -7.26 -33.63
C ARG A 73 -19.18 -7.64 -32.14
N GLN A 74 -19.72 -8.81 -31.79
CA GLN A 74 -19.71 -9.27 -30.40
C GLN A 74 -18.30 -9.63 -29.92
N MET A 75 -17.51 -10.30 -30.77
CA MET A 75 -16.12 -10.63 -30.45
C MET A 75 -15.26 -9.39 -30.27
N ARG A 76 -15.40 -8.39 -31.14
CA ARG A 76 -14.68 -7.12 -31.05
C ARG A 76 -14.99 -6.39 -29.74
N ARG A 77 -16.27 -6.32 -29.34
CA ARG A 77 -16.66 -5.69 -28.07
C ARG A 77 -16.05 -6.42 -26.89
N LYS A 78 -16.19 -7.76 -26.85
CA LYS A 78 -15.57 -8.59 -25.80
C LYS A 78 -14.06 -8.34 -25.69
N GLU A 79 -13.37 -8.21 -26.82
CA GLU A 79 -11.93 -7.95 -26.83
C GLU A 79 -11.57 -6.53 -26.40
N GLN A 80 -12.34 -5.52 -26.83
CA GLN A 80 -12.17 -4.14 -26.35
C GLN A 80 -12.37 -4.04 -24.84
N ASP A 81 -13.41 -4.69 -24.30
CA ASP A 81 -13.69 -4.73 -22.86
C ASP A 81 -12.59 -5.49 -22.10
N ARG A 82 -12.00 -6.52 -22.71
CA ARG A 82 -10.86 -7.26 -22.14
C ARG A 82 -9.61 -6.36 -22.05
N LEU A 83 -9.27 -5.66 -23.13
CA LEU A 83 -8.13 -4.74 -23.17
C LEU A 83 -8.32 -3.58 -22.18
N ALA A 84 -9.50 -2.96 -22.18
CA ALA A 84 -9.81 -1.87 -21.25
C ALA A 84 -9.67 -2.30 -19.78
N ARG A 85 -10.15 -3.50 -19.42
CA ARG A 85 -9.97 -4.04 -18.05
C ARG A 85 -8.51 -4.26 -17.70
N MET A 86 -7.71 -4.79 -18.62
CA MET A 86 -6.27 -4.99 -18.42
C MET A 86 -5.55 -3.66 -18.19
N ASP A 87 -5.87 -2.64 -18.98
CA ASP A 87 -5.29 -1.30 -18.84
C ASP A 87 -5.66 -0.64 -17.51
N LEU A 88 -6.92 -0.74 -17.09
CA LEU A 88 -7.38 -0.23 -15.80
C LEU A 88 -6.68 -0.92 -14.63
N ASP A 89 -6.55 -2.24 -14.66
CA ASP A 89 -5.85 -3.00 -13.62
C ASP A 89 -4.35 -2.66 -13.58
N TYR A 90 -3.72 -2.46 -14.74
CA TYR A 90 -2.34 -1.99 -14.83
C TYR A 90 -2.15 -0.60 -14.22
N GLN A 91 -3.02 0.35 -14.57
CA GLN A 91 -2.97 1.71 -14.01
C GLN A 91 -3.17 1.72 -12.50
N LYS A 92 -4.13 0.95 -11.98
CA LYS A 92 -4.34 0.79 -10.53
C LYS A 92 -3.10 0.23 -9.84
N ARG A 93 -2.51 -0.85 -10.36
CA ARG A 93 -1.29 -1.44 -9.81
C ARG A 93 -0.14 -0.45 -9.81
N LYS A 94 0.06 0.27 -10.92
CA LYS A 94 1.07 1.31 -11.04
C LYS A 94 0.90 2.40 -9.97
N GLN A 95 -0.30 2.96 -9.82
CA GLN A 95 -0.59 3.99 -8.82
C GLN A 95 -0.33 3.50 -7.39
N VAL A 96 -0.75 2.28 -7.05
CA VAL A 96 -0.50 1.68 -5.72
C VAL A 96 0.99 1.49 -5.47
N THR A 97 1.74 0.97 -6.45
CA THR A 97 3.19 0.78 -6.30
C THR A 97 3.92 2.11 -6.12
N GLU A 98 3.56 3.15 -6.89
CA GLU A 98 4.14 4.47 -6.76
C GLU A 98 3.81 5.11 -5.40
N PHE A 99 2.57 4.98 -4.94
CA PHE A 99 2.15 5.48 -3.63
C PHE A 99 2.91 4.80 -2.48
N ASN A 100 3.01 3.47 -2.52
CA ASN A 100 3.73 2.70 -1.51
C ASN A 100 5.22 3.06 -1.50
N LYS A 101 5.85 3.17 -2.67
CA LYS A 101 7.23 3.60 -2.79
C LYS A 101 7.46 4.98 -2.16
N ARG A 102 6.62 5.98 -2.50
CA ARG A 102 6.71 7.33 -1.91
C ARG A 102 6.46 7.33 -0.40
N ARG A 103 5.58 6.45 0.10
CA ARG A 103 5.32 6.31 1.53
C ARG A 103 6.52 5.70 2.26
N GLU A 104 7.10 4.64 1.71
CA GLU A 104 8.29 3.98 2.26
C GLU A 104 9.50 4.91 2.26
N GLU A 105 9.71 5.70 1.21
CA GLU A 105 10.78 6.69 1.14
C GLU A 105 10.66 7.75 2.25
N ARG A 106 9.45 8.30 2.45
CA ARG A 106 9.20 9.27 3.54
C ARG A 106 9.41 8.65 4.92
N LEU A 107 8.96 7.42 5.11
CA LEU A 107 9.11 6.70 6.38
C LEU A 107 10.59 6.39 6.67
N LYS A 108 11.34 5.91 5.66
CA LYS A 108 12.79 5.70 5.76
C LYS A 108 13.54 6.99 6.09
N ALA A 109 13.23 8.10 5.43
CA ALA A 109 13.85 9.39 5.73
C ALA A 109 13.59 9.85 7.18
N ALA A 110 12.36 9.66 7.69
CA ALA A 110 12.03 9.95 9.08
C ALA A 110 12.76 9.00 10.05
N GLU A 111 12.85 7.71 9.73
CA GLU A 111 13.60 6.72 10.51
C GLU A 111 15.10 7.03 10.54
N GLU A 112 15.71 7.44 9.42
CA GLU A 112 17.10 7.84 9.37
C GLU A 112 17.38 9.09 10.22
N ARG A 113 16.53 10.13 10.10
CA ARG A 113 16.63 11.33 10.95
C ARG A 113 16.52 10.99 12.43
N THR A 114 15.53 10.17 12.80
CA THR A 114 15.34 9.75 14.21
C THR A 114 16.44 8.81 14.70
N ALA A 115 16.98 7.93 13.86
CA ALA A 115 18.09 7.03 14.19
C ALA A 115 19.38 7.82 14.43
N LYS A 116 19.72 8.79 13.57
CA LYS A 116 20.86 9.70 13.77
C LYS A 116 20.74 10.44 15.11
N LYS A 117 19.58 11.05 15.39
CA LYS A 117 19.32 11.75 16.67
C LYS A 117 19.38 10.79 17.87
N ARG A 118 18.88 9.55 17.74
CA ARG A 118 18.96 8.50 18.77
C ARG A 118 20.41 8.08 19.05
N LEU A 119 21.24 7.89 18.01
CA LEU A 119 22.66 7.55 18.14
C LEU A 119 23.43 8.67 18.85
N LYS A 120 23.22 9.94 18.47
CA LYS A 120 23.82 11.10 19.15
C LYS A 120 23.47 11.09 20.66
N ARG A 121 22.20 10.86 21.02
CA ARG A 121 21.76 10.75 22.42
C ARG A 121 22.37 9.56 23.16
N GLN A 122 22.50 8.41 22.52
CA GLN A 122 23.14 7.22 23.11
C GLN A 122 24.62 7.46 23.39
N LYS A 123 25.38 8.06 22.46
CA LYS A 123 26.79 8.44 22.66
C LYS A 123 26.95 9.42 23.82
N LYS A 124 26.10 10.46 23.91
CA LYS A 124 26.09 11.41 25.04
C LYS A 124 25.78 10.71 26.38
N LYS A 125 24.86 9.74 26.39
CA LYS A 125 24.52 8.94 27.58
C LYS A 125 25.67 8.01 28.00
N GLN A 126 26.40 7.41 27.06
CA GLN A 126 27.58 6.59 27.33
C GLN A 126 28.71 7.44 27.93
N ARG A 127 29.10 8.55 27.29
CA ARG A 127 30.12 9.50 27.83
C ARG A 127 29.78 9.97 29.26
N LYS A 128 28.50 10.29 29.53
CA LYS A 128 28.05 10.67 30.88
C LYS A 128 28.14 9.54 31.90
N LYS A 129 27.89 8.29 31.49
CA LYS A 129 28.04 7.12 32.37
C LYS A 129 29.51 6.87 32.69
N GLU A 130 30.38 6.93 31.70
CA GLU A 130 31.84 6.78 31.86
C GLU A 130 32.40 7.84 32.80
N LYS A 131 32.02 9.12 32.65
CA LYS A 131 32.40 10.19 33.59
C LYS A 131 31.89 9.96 35.03
N LYS A 132 30.78 9.22 35.22
CA LYS A 132 30.14 9.00 36.52
C LYS A 132 30.57 7.70 37.22
N THR A 133 31.29 6.82 36.51
CA THR A 133 32.00 5.67 37.09
C THR A 133 33.46 6.07 37.32
N PRO A 134 33.83 6.68 38.47
CA PRO A 134 35.23 6.96 38.75
C PRO A 134 35.97 5.63 38.93
N ASN A 135 36.96 5.39 38.08
CA ASN A 135 37.97 4.38 38.37
C ASN A 135 38.75 4.87 39.60
N PRO A 136 38.89 4.07 40.67
CA PRO A 136 39.60 4.49 41.87
C PRO A 136 41.11 4.40 41.60
N GLY A 137 41.69 5.41 40.94
CA GLY A 137 43.12 5.36 40.64
C GLY A 137 43.78 6.59 40.05
N ASP A 138 43.08 7.52 39.39
CA ASP A 138 43.77 8.59 38.68
C ASP A 138 43.20 9.97 38.99
N LYS A 139 43.92 10.72 39.82
CA LYS A 139 43.71 12.14 40.08
C LYS A 139 44.81 12.92 39.37
N ASN A 140 44.68 13.13 38.07
CA ASN A 140 45.28 14.26 37.36
C ASN A 140 44.83 14.28 35.90
N GLN A 141 43.88 15.14 35.57
CA GLN A 141 44.14 16.29 34.69
C GLN A 141 42.83 17.00 34.35
N HIS A 142 42.91 18.31 34.52
CA HIS A 142 41.91 19.31 34.22
C HIS A 142 42.12 19.71 32.75
N HIS A 143 41.24 19.29 31.84
CA HIS A 143 41.07 19.89 30.52
C HIS A 143 39.67 19.53 30.00
N ASP A 144 38.64 20.19 30.51
CA ASP A 144 37.34 20.23 29.82
C ASP A 144 37.50 21.24 28.66
N GLU A 145 37.95 20.75 27.51
CA GLU A 145 37.60 21.39 26.24
C GLU A 145 36.17 20.94 25.92
N GLU A 146 35.24 21.84 26.18
CA GLU A 146 33.89 21.76 25.63
C GLU A 146 33.98 22.04 24.12
N GLU A 147 34.26 20.99 23.33
CA GLU A 147 33.84 20.96 21.94
C GLU A 147 32.30 20.76 21.92
N GLU A 148 31.60 21.87 22.13
CA GLU A 148 30.27 22.11 21.58
C GLU A 148 30.43 22.17 20.05
N GLU A 149 30.42 21.00 19.41
CA GLU A 149 30.28 20.87 17.96
C GLU A 149 28.82 21.22 17.62
N ASP A 150 28.55 22.53 17.54
CA ASP A 150 27.32 23.14 17.09
C ASP A 150 27.25 22.98 15.56
N ASP A 151 26.82 21.79 15.15
CA ASP A 151 26.63 21.43 13.75
C ASP A 151 25.23 21.94 13.35
N GLU A 152 25.17 23.19 12.89
CA GLU A 152 23.97 23.87 12.37
C GLU A 152 23.25 22.95 11.37
N GLU A 153 22.10 22.42 11.79
CA GLU A 153 21.16 21.69 10.94
C GLU A 153 20.52 22.72 10.01
N SER A 154 21.15 22.94 8.85
CA SER A 154 20.56 23.64 7.71
C SER A 154 19.19 23.00 7.40
N GLU A 155 18.14 23.67 7.84
CA GLU A 155 16.75 23.43 7.45
C GLU A 155 16.59 23.82 5.98
N ASP A 156 16.99 22.94 5.07
CA ASP A 156 16.49 22.98 3.70
C ASP A 156 15.10 22.34 3.70
N ASP A 157 14.11 23.15 4.07
CA ASP A 157 12.68 22.90 3.88
C ASP A 157 12.28 23.55 2.53
N GLN A 158 12.42 22.78 1.45
CA GLN A 158 11.70 22.95 0.20
C GLN A 158 11.15 21.60 -0.29
#